data_AF-A0A6B1H093-F1
#
_entry.id   AF-A0A6B1H093-F1
#
_cell.length_a   1.000
_cell.length_b   1.000
_cell.length_c   1.000
_cell.angle_alpha   90.00
_cell.angle_beta   90.00
_cell.angle_gamma   90.00
#
_symmetry.space_group_name_H-M   'P 1'
#
loop_
_entity.id
_entity.type
_entity.pdbx_description
1 polymer ?
#
loop_
_entity_poly.entity_id
_entity_poly.type
_entity_poly.pdbx_seq_one_letter_code
_entity_poly.pdbx_strand_id
1 'polypeptide(L)'
;MVPRKAPRPLDGELYTDATVFEQEMERIFSRMWVCGGRLEELDEPGRFVTREIGGESVIAVRTAASNADAGSNGNGTAEETTQELAAFFNVCRHRGSRVVDECAGRANVFQCPYHAWTYGLDGRLIGAPHMGQDFDPNSAGLVPVRIDAMDGFFYLSLAADGPPLAEVAADLPDLSRFTLGRLVRGDRHEYEAQANWKILCENYNECYHCAVVHPELNRVSDYRNGGNLETGRFFVGGPMTLNDGCNSMTATGRSDRPDLPAIEVAARTSVQ
;
A
#
# COMPACT_ATOMS: atom_id res chain seq x y z
N MET A 1 -10.76 -24.30 -22.50
CA MET A 1 -10.94 -24.15 -21.05
C MET A 1 -10.20 -25.31 -20.38
N VAL A 2 -9.03 -25.06 -19.80
CA VAL A 2 -8.25 -26.11 -19.12
C VAL A 2 -9.09 -26.59 -17.93
N PRO A 3 -9.31 -27.91 -17.74
CA PRO A 3 -10.05 -28.41 -16.58
C PRO A 3 -9.36 -27.91 -15.31
N ARG A 4 -10.08 -27.17 -14.46
CA ARG A 4 -9.57 -26.86 -13.12
C ARG A 4 -9.35 -28.21 -12.43
N LYS A 5 -8.08 -28.56 -12.17
CA LYS A 5 -7.75 -29.67 -11.28
C LYS A 5 -8.46 -29.44 -9.95
N ALA A 6 -8.84 -30.52 -9.26
CA ALA A 6 -9.35 -30.41 -7.90
C ALA A 6 -8.41 -29.52 -7.06
N PRO A 7 -8.94 -28.54 -6.31
CA PRO A 7 -8.12 -27.62 -5.54
C PRO A 7 -7.28 -28.41 -4.53
N ARG A 8 -6.01 -28.05 -4.41
CA ARG A 8 -5.06 -28.60 -3.45
C ARG A 8 -4.22 -27.46 -2.91
N PRO A 9 -3.70 -27.57 -1.67
CA PRO A 9 -2.68 -26.64 -1.19
C PRO A 9 -1.47 -26.67 -2.13
N LEU A 10 -0.67 -25.60 -2.09
CA LEU A 10 0.62 -25.57 -2.77
C LEU A 10 1.55 -26.64 -2.16
N ASP A 11 2.51 -27.09 -2.96
CA ASP A 11 3.54 -28.00 -2.45
C ASP A 11 4.38 -27.31 -1.36
N GLY A 12 4.76 -28.05 -0.32
CA GLY A 12 5.42 -27.50 0.87
C GLY A 12 6.70 -26.70 0.58
N GLU A 13 7.42 -27.08 -0.46
CA GLU A 13 8.62 -26.39 -0.94
C GLU A 13 8.33 -24.94 -1.35
N LEU A 14 7.15 -24.65 -1.90
CA LEU A 14 6.77 -23.29 -2.30
C LEU A 14 6.64 -22.33 -1.10
N TYR A 15 6.49 -22.85 0.12
CA TYR A 15 6.46 -22.04 1.34
C TYR A 15 7.83 -21.89 2.01
N THR A 16 8.79 -22.76 1.69
CA THR A 16 10.02 -22.94 2.49
C THR A 16 11.31 -22.75 1.70
N ASP A 17 11.28 -22.86 0.38
CA ASP A 17 12.44 -22.70 -0.50
C ASP A 17 12.82 -21.22 -0.64
N ALA A 18 14.07 -20.89 -0.30
CA ALA A 18 14.59 -19.53 -0.36
C ALA A 18 14.71 -19.00 -1.80
N THR A 19 15.03 -19.84 -2.78
CA THR A 19 15.08 -19.46 -4.19
C THR A 19 13.68 -19.17 -4.72
N VAL A 20 12.65 -19.89 -4.27
CA VAL A 20 11.25 -19.55 -4.57
C VAL A 20 10.90 -18.19 -3.99
N PHE A 21 11.26 -17.93 -2.73
CA PHE A 21 11.00 -16.64 -2.08
C PHE A 21 11.68 -15.46 -2.82
N GLU A 22 12.94 -15.61 -3.21
CA GLU A 22 13.66 -14.59 -4.01
C GLU A 22 12.95 -14.32 -5.35
N GLN A 23 12.51 -15.37 -6.04
CA GLN A 23 11.75 -15.22 -7.29
C GLN A 23 10.39 -14.55 -7.06
N GLU A 24 9.73 -14.80 -5.94
CA GLU A 24 8.48 -14.12 -5.58
C GLU A 24 8.73 -12.63 -5.31
N MET A 25 9.81 -12.26 -4.60
CA MET A 25 10.16 -10.86 -4.40
C MET A 25 10.37 -10.16 -5.75
N GLU A 26 11.17 -10.75 -6.64
CA GLU A 26 11.48 -10.19 -7.96
C GLU A 26 10.25 -10.11 -8.89
N ARG A 27 9.45 -11.18 -8.96
CA ARG A 27 8.42 -11.33 -9.99
C ARG A 27 7.05 -10.84 -9.55
N ILE A 28 6.80 -10.79 -8.25
CA ILE A 28 5.52 -10.42 -7.65
C ILE A 28 5.66 -9.04 -6.99
N PHE A 29 6.39 -8.95 -5.89
CA PHE A 29 6.40 -7.71 -5.08
C PHE A 29 7.10 -6.54 -5.75
N SER A 30 8.14 -6.78 -6.55
CA SER A 30 8.80 -5.72 -7.32
C SER A 30 8.01 -5.28 -8.56
N ARG A 31 6.89 -5.94 -8.91
CA ARG A 31 6.11 -5.63 -10.13
C ARG A 31 4.69 -5.15 -9.88
N MET A 32 4.09 -5.57 -8.77
CA MET A 32 2.73 -5.16 -8.42
C MET A 32 2.70 -3.76 -7.80
N TRP A 33 1.49 -3.23 -7.62
CA TRP A 33 1.24 -2.13 -6.70
C TRP A 33 1.15 -2.68 -5.27
N VAL A 34 1.97 -2.14 -4.36
CA VAL A 34 2.00 -2.49 -2.95
C VAL A 34 1.54 -1.28 -2.14
N CYS A 35 0.60 -1.47 -1.22
CA CYS A 35 0.16 -0.41 -0.31
C CYS A 35 1.34 0.05 0.54
N GLY A 36 1.73 1.31 0.39
CA GLY A 36 2.84 1.91 1.11
C GLY A 36 2.43 2.52 2.45
N GLY A 37 1.15 2.83 2.64
CA GLY A 37 0.65 3.39 3.90
C GLY A 37 -0.50 4.37 3.69
N ARG A 38 -0.81 5.13 4.74
CA ARG A 38 -1.85 6.16 4.70
C ARG A 38 -1.27 7.46 4.13
N LEU A 39 -2.06 8.18 3.34
CA LEU A 39 -1.67 9.51 2.84
C LEU A 39 -1.41 10.51 3.96
N GLU A 40 -2.00 10.32 5.15
CA GLU A 40 -1.73 11.15 6.33
C GLU A 40 -0.26 11.08 6.79
N GLU A 41 0.49 10.04 6.40
CA GLU A 41 1.94 9.97 6.66
C GLU A 41 2.75 10.92 5.75
N LEU A 42 2.11 11.43 4.69
CA LEU A 42 2.62 12.35 3.68
C LEU A 42 1.67 13.55 3.58
N ASP A 43 1.32 14.18 4.71
CA ASP A 43 0.30 15.23 4.80
C ASP A 43 0.79 16.62 4.35
N GLU A 44 2.08 16.92 4.51
CA GLU A 44 2.69 18.21 4.19
C GLU A 44 3.90 18.07 3.25
N PRO A 45 4.20 19.08 2.41
CA PRO A 45 5.43 19.10 1.62
C PRO A 45 6.70 18.86 2.46
N GLY A 46 7.55 17.97 1.95
CA GLY A 46 8.77 17.51 2.62
C GLY A 46 8.56 16.36 3.59
N ARG A 47 7.32 16.01 3.95
CA ARG A 47 7.05 14.78 4.72
C ARG A 47 7.40 13.58 3.87
N PHE A 48 8.16 12.67 4.46
CA PHE A 48 8.57 11.45 3.81
C PHE A 48 8.44 10.25 4.74
N VAL A 49 8.35 9.08 4.13
CA VAL A 49 8.52 7.79 4.77
C VAL A 49 9.47 6.92 3.96
N THR A 50 10.13 5.97 4.62
CA THR A 50 10.85 4.91 3.93
C THR A 50 10.11 3.58 4.06
N ARG A 51 10.17 2.75 3.01
CA ARG A 51 9.53 1.44 2.92
C ARG A 51 10.47 0.43 2.30
N GLU A 52 10.36 -0.82 2.73
CA GLU A 52 11.04 -1.96 2.11
C GLU A 52 10.01 -2.73 1.27
N ILE A 53 10.27 -2.91 -0.02
CA ILE A 53 9.40 -3.60 -0.97
C ILE A 53 10.27 -4.53 -1.80
N GLY A 54 9.96 -5.84 -1.85
CA GLY A 54 10.70 -6.78 -2.68
C GLY A 54 12.21 -6.85 -2.39
N GLY A 55 12.63 -6.49 -1.18
CA GLY A 55 14.05 -6.40 -0.78
C GLY A 55 14.71 -5.04 -1.06
N GLU A 56 13.97 -4.07 -1.60
CA GLU A 56 14.47 -2.75 -1.96
C GLU A 56 13.93 -1.66 -1.04
N SER A 57 14.80 -0.71 -0.67
CA SER A 57 14.46 0.44 0.15
C SER A 57 13.98 1.60 -0.71
N VAL A 58 12.81 2.17 -0.39
CA VAL A 58 12.14 3.24 -1.15
C VAL A 58 11.88 4.43 -0.24
N ILE A 59 12.17 5.64 -0.71
CA ILE A 59 11.70 6.90 -0.11
C ILE A 59 10.42 7.30 -0.82
N ALA A 60 9.32 7.51 -0.10
CA ALA A 60 8.12 8.16 -0.59
C ALA A 60 7.98 9.53 0.08
N VAL A 61 7.68 10.58 -0.66
CA VAL A 61 7.70 11.96 -0.19
C VAL A 61 6.60 12.80 -0.82
N ARG A 62 6.01 13.73 -0.07
CA ARG A 62 5.20 14.81 -0.65
C ARG A 62 6.11 15.93 -1.11
N THR A 63 6.07 16.26 -2.39
CA THR A 63 6.76 17.41 -2.97
C THR A 63 5.93 18.68 -2.80
N ALA A 64 6.49 19.84 -3.13
CA ALA A 64 5.66 21.04 -3.33
C ALA A 64 4.89 20.91 -4.66
N ALA A 65 3.67 21.44 -4.72
CA ALA A 65 2.91 21.56 -5.96
C ALA A 65 3.77 22.28 -7.02
N SER A 66 4.00 21.63 -8.16
CA SER A 66 4.60 22.32 -9.30
C SER A 66 3.50 23.06 -10.05
N ASN A 67 3.68 24.36 -10.29
CA ASN A 67 2.78 25.15 -11.16
C ASN A 67 2.89 24.75 -12.65
N ALA A 68 3.64 23.70 -13.00
CA ALA A 68 4.08 23.40 -14.35
C ALA A 68 3.17 22.38 -15.10
N ASP A 69 2.37 21.58 -14.39
CA ASP A 69 1.51 20.53 -14.98
C ASP A 69 0.02 20.70 -14.64
N ALA A 70 -0.44 21.94 -14.47
CA ALA A 70 -1.87 22.28 -14.50
C ALA A 70 -2.43 22.17 -15.93
N GLY A 71 -2.39 20.96 -16.49
CA GLY A 71 -3.09 20.58 -17.71
C GLY A 71 -4.60 20.74 -17.52
N SER A 72 -5.26 21.28 -18.55
CA SER A 72 -6.61 21.86 -18.54
C SER A 72 -7.77 20.86 -18.39
N ASN A 73 -7.78 20.01 -17.37
CA ASN A 73 -8.96 19.22 -17.02
C ASN A 73 -9.54 19.71 -15.70
N GLY A 74 -9.99 20.97 -15.72
CA GLY A 74 -10.60 21.66 -14.59
C GLY A 74 -12.01 21.16 -14.28
N ASN A 75 -12.11 19.98 -13.67
CA ASN A 75 -13.36 19.54 -13.06
C ASN A 75 -13.19 18.57 -11.85
N GLY A 76 -12.08 18.66 -11.12
CA GLY A 76 -11.81 17.82 -9.95
C GLY A 76 -12.18 18.52 -8.64
N THR A 77 -13.14 17.97 -7.92
CA THR A 77 -13.46 18.34 -6.53
C THR A 77 -12.34 17.90 -5.60
N ALA A 78 -11.42 18.79 -5.18
CA ALA A 78 -10.42 18.55 -4.13
C ALA A 78 -9.93 17.08 -4.02
N GLU A 79 -9.63 16.47 -5.17
CA GLU A 79 -9.24 15.08 -5.28
C GLU A 79 -7.79 14.99 -4.77
N GLU A 80 -7.52 14.01 -3.91
CA GLU A 80 -6.19 13.66 -3.42
C GLU A 80 -5.25 13.50 -4.62
N THR A 81 -4.53 14.57 -4.98
CA THR A 81 -3.84 14.61 -6.27
C THR A 81 -2.47 13.98 -6.14
N THR A 82 -2.26 12.89 -6.88
CA THR A 82 -0.98 12.19 -7.06
C THR A 82 0.15 13.12 -7.55
N GLN A 83 -0.18 14.28 -8.13
CA GLN A 83 0.78 15.24 -8.70
C GLN A 83 1.80 15.80 -7.68
N GLU A 84 1.56 15.67 -6.38
CA GLU A 84 2.46 16.11 -5.32
C GLU A 84 3.20 14.96 -4.62
N LEU A 85 3.09 13.73 -5.11
CA LEU A 85 3.79 12.59 -4.54
C LEU A 85 4.95 12.18 -5.44
N ALA A 86 6.10 11.89 -4.83
CA ALA A 86 7.24 11.31 -5.51
C ALA A 86 7.77 10.13 -4.70
N ALA A 87 8.32 9.14 -5.39
CA ALA A 87 9.02 8.04 -4.74
C ALA A 87 10.30 7.69 -5.50
N PHE A 88 11.30 7.21 -4.77
CA PHE A 88 12.62 6.90 -5.30
C PHE A 88 13.23 5.70 -4.59
N PHE A 89 14.07 4.95 -5.29
CA PHE A 89 14.99 4.02 -4.62
C PHE A 89 15.88 4.81 -3.65
N ASN A 90 15.99 4.34 -2.42
CA ASN A 90 16.77 4.95 -1.34
C ASN A 90 18.27 4.65 -1.50
N VAL A 91 18.81 4.96 -2.67
CA VAL A 91 20.16 4.58 -3.10
C VAL A 91 20.82 5.76 -3.78
N CYS A 92 21.91 6.26 -3.18
CA CYS A 92 22.69 7.35 -3.71
C CYS A 92 23.35 6.95 -5.04
N ARG A 93 23.21 7.81 -6.06
CA ARG A 93 23.75 7.58 -7.41
C ARG A 93 25.27 7.67 -7.51
N HIS A 94 25.97 8.07 -6.45
CA HIS A 94 27.43 8.08 -6.42
C HIS A 94 28.02 6.67 -6.22
N ARG A 95 27.74 6.06 -5.07
CA ARG A 95 28.35 4.79 -4.64
C ARG A 95 27.37 3.84 -3.94
N GLY A 96 26.07 4.05 -4.13
CA GLY A 96 25.04 3.14 -3.63
C GLY A 96 24.75 3.22 -2.13
N SER A 97 25.28 4.22 -1.41
CA SER A 97 24.90 4.44 0.00
C SER A 97 23.40 4.69 0.12
N ARG A 98 22.79 4.16 1.17
CA ARG A 98 21.45 4.60 1.60
C ARG A 98 21.47 6.13 1.80
N VAL A 99 20.41 6.80 1.34
CA VAL A 99 20.30 8.27 1.38
C VAL A 99 19.66 8.74 2.68
N VAL A 100 18.63 8.01 3.13
CA VAL A 100 17.84 8.31 4.33
C VAL A 100 17.74 7.05 5.18
N ASP A 101 18.13 7.12 6.45
CA ASP A 101 18.06 5.99 7.37
C ASP A 101 16.77 5.96 8.19
N GLU A 102 16.12 7.12 8.35
CA GLU A 102 14.89 7.26 9.13
C GLU A 102 13.69 6.60 8.42
N CYS A 103 12.82 5.94 9.20
CA CYS A 103 11.58 5.35 8.68
C CYS A 103 10.54 6.41 8.26
N ALA A 104 10.64 7.61 8.81
CA ALA A 104 9.79 8.76 8.49
C ALA A 104 10.44 10.06 8.96
N GLY A 105 10.06 11.18 8.35
CA GLY A 105 10.56 12.48 8.76
C GLY A 105 10.03 13.63 7.93
N ARG A 106 10.74 14.76 8.01
CA ARG A 106 10.52 15.94 7.16
C ARG A 106 11.85 16.41 6.62
N ALA A 107 11.94 16.60 5.30
CA ALA A 107 13.13 17.03 4.60
C ALA A 107 12.83 18.22 3.70
N ASN A 108 13.80 19.12 3.56
CA ASN A 108 13.78 20.12 2.48
C ASN A 108 14.58 19.63 1.26
N VAL A 109 15.57 18.76 1.51
CA VAL A 109 16.44 18.10 0.55
C VAL A 109 16.87 16.75 1.15
N PHE A 110 17.25 15.80 0.31
CA PHE A 110 17.86 14.55 0.75
C PHE A 110 19.37 14.62 0.55
N GLN A 111 20.14 14.56 1.64
CA GLN A 111 21.60 14.58 1.57
C GLN A 111 22.17 13.22 1.94
N CYS A 112 22.91 12.62 1.00
CA CYS A 112 23.58 11.35 1.24
C CYS A 112 24.64 11.49 2.33
N PRO A 113 24.62 10.64 3.38
CA PRO A 113 25.52 10.74 4.52
C PRO A 113 26.98 10.43 4.16
N TYR A 114 27.23 9.78 3.02
CA TYR A 114 28.58 9.34 2.67
C TYR A 114 29.46 10.47 2.12
N HIS A 115 28.96 11.24 1.13
CA HIS A 115 29.75 12.27 0.43
C HIS A 115 28.96 13.55 0.17
N ALA A 116 27.84 13.76 0.87
CA ALA A 116 27.01 14.95 0.79
C ALA A 116 26.43 15.25 -0.61
N TRP A 117 26.28 14.23 -1.47
CA TRP A 117 25.44 14.37 -2.66
C TRP A 117 24.01 14.68 -2.22
N THR A 118 23.48 15.79 -2.72
CA THR A 118 22.24 16.40 -2.24
C THR A 118 21.22 16.40 -3.37
N TYR A 119 20.05 15.84 -3.10
CA TYR A 119 18.93 15.70 -4.02
C TYR A 119 17.76 16.57 -3.57
N GLY A 120 17.04 17.15 -4.53
CA GLY A 120 15.74 17.78 -4.28
C GLY A 120 14.68 16.74 -3.90
N LEU A 121 13.53 17.22 -3.43
CA LEU A 121 12.37 16.34 -3.16
C LEU A 121 11.78 15.73 -4.44
N ASP A 122 12.07 16.33 -5.60
CA ASP A 122 11.76 15.80 -6.93
C ASP A 122 12.81 14.78 -7.43
N GLY A 123 13.77 14.41 -6.57
CA GLY A 123 14.83 13.43 -6.85
C GLY A 123 15.98 13.96 -7.71
N ARG A 124 15.91 15.19 -8.22
CA ARG A 124 16.99 15.76 -9.02
C ARG A 124 18.23 15.99 -8.16
N LEU A 125 19.42 15.70 -8.71
CA LEU A 125 20.69 16.00 -8.05
C LEU A 125 20.95 17.51 -8.13
N ILE A 126 20.89 18.19 -6.99
CA ILE A 126 21.07 19.65 -6.90
C ILE A 126 22.46 20.05 -6.41
N GLY A 127 23.21 19.12 -5.81
CA GLY A 127 24.58 19.37 -5.35
C GLY A 127 25.42 18.11 -5.28
N ALA A 128 26.60 18.13 -5.87
CA ALA A 128 27.58 17.03 -5.84
C ALA A 128 28.99 17.60 -5.63
N PRO A 129 29.53 17.57 -4.39
CA PRO A 129 30.84 18.15 -4.11
C PRO A 129 31.95 17.54 -4.96
N HIS A 130 32.85 18.40 -5.46
CA HIS A 130 34.11 18.02 -6.13
C HIS A 130 34.01 17.16 -7.41
N MET A 131 32.87 17.16 -8.12
CA MET A 131 32.71 16.36 -9.34
C MET A 131 33.38 16.93 -10.61
N GLY A 132 33.88 18.16 -10.56
CA GLY A 132 34.49 18.83 -11.72
C GLY A 132 33.46 19.44 -12.69
N GLN A 133 33.94 20.06 -13.76
CA GLN A 133 33.09 20.80 -14.72
C GLN A 133 32.45 19.89 -15.77
N ASP A 134 33.03 18.72 -16.03
CA ASP A 134 32.55 17.77 -17.04
C ASP A 134 31.43 16.84 -16.52
N PHE A 135 31.09 16.93 -15.23
CA PHE A 135 30.02 16.14 -14.64
C PHE A 135 28.66 16.80 -14.92
N ASP A 136 27.74 16.04 -15.51
CA ASP A 136 26.35 16.45 -15.70
C ASP A 136 25.47 15.95 -14.53
N PRO A 137 24.99 16.84 -13.64
CA PRO A 137 24.13 16.45 -12.53
C PRO A 137 22.78 15.85 -12.97
N ASN A 138 22.30 16.20 -14.17
CA ASN A 138 21.00 15.72 -14.67
C ASN A 138 21.02 14.21 -14.94
N SER A 139 22.20 13.62 -15.18
CA SER A 139 22.38 12.19 -15.39
C SER A 139 22.29 11.35 -14.11
N ALA A 140 22.29 12.00 -12.94
CA ALA A 140 22.56 11.37 -11.66
C ALA A 140 21.53 11.69 -10.57
N GLY A 141 20.29 12.02 -10.95
CA GLY A 141 19.14 12.08 -10.03
C GLY A 141 18.74 10.71 -9.47
N LEU A 142 18.02 10.68 -8.36
CA LEU A 142 17.52 9.43 -7.77
C LEU A 142 16.66 8.65 -8.79
N VAL A 143 16.73 7.32 -8.73
CA VAL A 143 15.94 6.47 -9.63
C VAL A 143 14.49 6.49 -9.15
N PRO A 144 13.53 6.90 -9.99
CA PRO A 144 12.13 7.01 -9.60
C PRO A 144 11.50 5.63 -9.37
N VAL A 145 10.57 5.60 -8.42
CA VAL A 145 9.65 4.49 -8.14
C VAL A 145 8.24 5.00 -8.44
N ARG A 146 7.40 4.17 -9.06
CA ARG A 146 6.03 4.57 -9.38
C ARG A 146 5.26 4.74 -8.07
N ILE A 147 4.55 5.84 -7.94
CA ILE A 147 3.67 6.15 -6.81
C ILE A 147 2.33 6.62 -7.33
N ASP A 148 1.26 6.18 -6.69
CA ASP A 148 -0.09 6.64 -6.95
C ASP A 148 -0.92 6.56 -5.66
N ALA A 149 -2.09 7.17 -5.64
CA ALA A 149 -2.93 7.23 -4.46
C ALA A 149 -4.40 6.90 -4.76
N MET A 150 -5.06 6.30 -3.78
CA MET A 150 -6.47 5.96 -3.84
C MET A 150 -7.01 5.78 -2.43
N ASP A 151 -8.19 6.33 -2.16
CA ASP A 151 -8.95 6.10 -0.92
C ASP A 151 -8.18 6.42 0.38
N GLY A 152 -7.33 7.46 0.36
CA GLY A 152 -6.50 7.85 1.50
C GLY A 152 -5.25 6.99 1.71
N PHE A 153 -4.90 6.14 0.76
CA PHE A 153 -3.67 5.33 0.77
C PHE A 153 -2.78 5.72 -0.41
N PHE A 154 -1.47 5.60 -0.22
CA PHE A 154 -0.51 5.64 -1.33
C PHE A 154 0.01 4.23 -1.60
N TYR A 155 0.30 3.97 -2.88
CA TYR A 155 0.77 2.70 -3.38
C TYR A 155 2.08 2.92 -4.13
N LEU A 156 2.95 1.91 -4.08
CA LEU A 156 4.28 1.93 -4.68
C LEU A 156 4.43 0.75 -5.63
N SER A 157 5.14 0.94 -6.74
CA SER A 157 5.55 -0.14 -7.63
C SER A 157 6.97 0.07 -8.13
N LEU A 158 7.82 -0.95 -7.96
CA LEU A 158 9.22 -0.90 -8.40
C LEU A 158 9.39 -1.15 -9.89
N ALA A 159 8.35 -1.64 -10.58
CA ALA A 159 8.40 -1.81 -12.02
C ALA A 159 8.49 -0.45 -12.72
N ALA A 160 9.36 -0.34 -13.71
CA ALA A 160 9.48 0.87 -14.51
C ALA A 160 8.23 1.15 -15.36
N ASP A 161 7.48 0.11 -15.70
CA ASP A 161 6.26 0.14 -16.51
C ASP A 161 5.18 -0.79 -15.94
N GLY A 162 3.99 -0.76 -16.54
CA GLY A 162 2.84 -1.57 -16.15
C GLY A 162 1.54 -0.77 -16.05
N PRO A 163 0.42 -1.43 -15.72
CA PRO A 163 -0.89 -0.76 -15.63
C PRO A 163 -0.88 0.32 -14.54
N PRO A 164 -1.57 1.46 -14.74
CA PRO A 164 -1.77 2.46 -13.69
C PRO A 164 -2.57 1.86 -12.52
N LEU A 165 -2.45 2.47 -11.33
CA LEU A 165 -3.16 1.96 -10.14
C LEU A 165 -4.66 1.86 -10.38
N ALA A 166 -5.26 2.88 -11.01
CA ALA A 166 -6.68 2.92 -11.32
C ALA A 166 -7.17 1.72 -12.17
N GLU A 167 -6.34 1.18 -13.06
CA GLU A 167 -6.69 -0.01 -13.85
C GLU A 167 -6.69 -1.27 -12.98
N VAL A 168 -5.71 -1.42 -12.08
CA VAL A 168 -5.63 -2.55 -11.15
C VAL A 168 -6.76 -2.47 -10.11
N ALA A 169 -7.05 -1.27 -9.63
CA ALA A 169 -8.09 -1.02 -8.64
C ALA A 169 -9.52 -1.09 -9.19
N ALA A 170 -9.70 -1.07 -10.52
CA ALA A 170 -11.01 -1.23 -11.15
C ALA A 170 -11.68 -2.58 -10.82
N ASP A 171 -10.90 -3.57 -10.38
CA ASP A 171 -11.37 -4.86 -9.91
C ASP A 171 -11.83 -4.84 -8.44
N LEU A 172 -11.62 -3.75 -7.69
CA LEU A 172 -12.12 -3.65 -6.32
C LEU A 172 -13.64 -3.44 -6.30
N PRO A 173 -14.36 -3.99 -5.31
CA PRO A 173 -15.76 -3.64 -5.12
C PRO A 173 -15.91 -2.14 -4.79
N ASP A 174 -17.11 -1.60 -4.98
CA ASP A 174 -17.41 -0.23 -4.58
C ASP A 174 -17.35 -0.09 -3.04
N LEU A 175 -16.27 0.51 -2.56
CA LEU A 175 -16.01 0.82 -1.14
C LEU A 175 -16.36 2.27 -0.78
N SER A 176 -16.90 3.07 -1.71
CA SER A 176 -17.12 4.51 -1.54
C SER A 176 -17.97 4.86 -0.32
N ARG A 177 -18.93 3.98 0.04
CA ARG A 177 -19.79 4.13 1.23
C ARG A 177 -19.03 4.18 2.55
N PHE A 178 -17.80 3.66 2.62
CA PHE A 178 -16.95 3.71 3.80
C PHE A 178 -16.15 5.00 3.90
N THR A 179 -16.07 5.79 2.82
CA THR A 179 -15.31 7.04 2.76
C THR A 179 -13.88 6.88 3.27
N LEU A 180 -13.20 5.82 2.83
CA LEU A 180 -11.89 5.39 3.33
C LEU A 180 -10.84 6.51 3.37
N GLY A 181 -10.88 7.44 2.41
CA GLY A 181 -10.04 8.64 2.39
C GLY A 181 -10.16 9.51 3.64
N ARG A 182 -11.36 9.57 4.24
CA ARG A 182 -11.65 10.39 5.43
C ARG A 182 -11.32 9.70 6.75
N LEU A 183 -11.01 8.42 6.74
CA LEU A 183 -10.63 7.69 7.95
C LEU A 183 -9.26 8.17 8.42
N VAL A 184 -9.01 8.08 9.72
CA VAL A 184 -7.70 8.38 10.31
C VAL A 184 -7.25 7.18 11.11
N ARG A 185 -5.93 6.97 11.21
CA ARG A 185 -5.39 5.84 11.96
C ARG A 185 -5.68 6.01 13.46
N GLY A 186 -6.51 5.12 14.01
CA GLY A 186 -6.80 5.08 15.44
C GLY A 186 -5.75 4.33 16.27
N ASP A 187 -5.20 3.24 15.71
CA ASP A 187 -4.16 2.42 16.33
C ASP A 187 -3.34 1.69 15.25
N ARG A 188 -2.13 1.22 15.58
CA ARG A 188 -1.27 0.43 14.68
C ARG A 188 -0.57 -0.67 15.46
N HIS A 189 -0.80 -1.92 15.06
CA HIS A 189 -0.09 -3.07 15.60
C HIS A 189 0.83 -3.65 14.53
N GLU A 190 2.04 -4.01 14.93
CA GLU A 190 3.06 -4.57 14.05
C GLU A 190 3.55 -5.89 14.66
N TYR A 191 3.58 -6.93 13.83
CA TYR A 191 3.92 -8.29 14.23
C TYR A 191 4.94 -8.87 13.26
N GLU A 192 5.97 -9.53 13.78
CA GLU A 192 6.85 -10.37 12.99
C GLU A 192 6.28 -11.81 12.99
N ALA A 193 5.72 -12.24 11.87
CA ALA A 193 5.20 -13.59 11.71
C ALA A 193 6.30 -14.51 11.16
N GLN A 194 6.64 -15.57 11.89
CA GLN A 194 7.55 -16.63 11.44
C GLN A 194 6.84 -17.58 10.47
N ALA A 195 6.35 -17.04 9.35
CA ALA A 195 5.56 -17.75 8.35
C ALA A 195 5.82 -17.17 6.95
N ASN A 196 5.60 -17.99 5.92
CA ASN A 196 5.62 -17.50 4.55
C ASN A 196 4.41 -16.56 4.31
N TRP A 197 4.61 -15.48 3.54
CA TRP A 197 3.55 -14.50 3.24
C TRP A 197 2.28 -15.13 2.64
N LYS A 198 2.44 -16.19 1.83
CA LYS A 198 1.32 -16.92 1.22
C LYS A 198 0.40 -17.54 2.27
N ILE A 199 0.95 -18.04 3.38
CA ILE A 199 0.16 -18.61 4.48
C ILE A 199 -0.72 -17.54 5.13
N LEU A 200 -0.23 -16.31 5.26
CA LEU A 200 -1.03 -15.20 5.79
C LEU A 200 -2.19 -14.85 4.84
N CYS A 201 -1.92 -14.82 3.53
CA CYS A 201 -2.96 -14.61 2.52
C CYS A 201 -3.97 -15.75 2.49
N GLU A 202 -3.53 -17.00 2.57
CA GLU A 202 -4.42 -18.18 2.60
C GLU A 202 -5.29 -18.17 3.85
N ASN A 203 -4.73 -17.89 5.03
CA ASN A 203 -5.47 -17.78 6.29
C ASN A 203 -6.50 -16.64 6.26
N TYR A 204 -6.17 -15.49 5.66
CA TYR A 204 -7.12 -14.37 5.54
C TYR A 204 -8.28 -14.70 4.59
N ASN A 205 -8.03 -15.46 3.53
CA ASN A 205 -9.01 -15.76 2.48
C ASN A 205 -10.04 -16.84 2.84
N GLU A 206 -10.15 -17.23 4.10
CA GLU A 206 -11.15 -18.16 4.59
C GLU A 206 -11.55 -17.89 6.03
N CYS A 207 -12.72 -18.40 6.44
CA CYS A 207 -13.17 -18.35 7.83
C CYS A 207 -13.51 -19.75 8.37
N TYR A 208 -13.02 -20.81 7.72
CA TYR A 208 -13.19 -22.17 8.18
C TYR A 208 -12.53 -22.39 9.56
N HIS A 209 -11.38 -21.76 9.81
CA HIS A 209 -10.73 -21.81 11.14
C HIS A 209 -11.44 -20.95 12.21
N CYS A 210 -12.25 -19.96 11.81
CA CYS A 210 -12.86 -18.99 12.73
C CYS A 210 -13.69 -19.65 13.83
N ALA A 211 -14.41 -20.73 13.52
CA ALA A 211 -15.27 -21.43 14.48
C ALA A 211 -14.49 -21.95 15.71
N VAL A 212 -13.20 -22.30 15.52
CA VAL A 212 -12.36 -22.90 16.56
C VAL A 212 -11.41 -21.86 17.16
N VAL A 213 -10.76 -21.05 16.32
CA VAL A 213 -9.66 -20.15 16.73
C VAL A 213 -10.17 -18.78 17.17
N HIS A 214 -11.34 -18.34 16.68
CA HIS A 214 -11.90 -17.01 16.93
C HIS A 214 -13.29 -17.07 17.56
N PRO A 215 -13.46 -17.67 18.76
CA PRO A 215 -14.77 -17.81 19.40
C PRO A 215 -15.43 -16.46 19.72
N GLU A 216 -14.66 -15.39 19.91
CA GLU A 216 -15.17 -14.03 20.12
C GLU A 216 -15.72 -13.44 18.82
N LEU A 217 -14.99 -13.57 17.71
CA LEU A 217 -15.43 -13.14 16.39
C LEU A 217 -16.70 -13.90 15.95
N ASN A 218 -16.70 -15.22 16.12
CA ASN A 218 -17.80 -16.08 15.69
C ASN A 218 -19.12 -15.82 16.44
N ARG A 219 -19.07 -15.24 17.65
CA ARG A 219 -20.26 -14.76 18.36
C ARG A 219 -20.89 -13.55 17.69
N VAL A 220 -20.09 -12.73 17.02
CA VAL A 220 -20.50 -11.46 16.41
C VAL A 220 -20.87 -11.64 14.94
N SER A 221 -20.16 -12.50 14.21
CA SER A 221 -20.47 -12.86 12.83
C SER A 221 -20.17 -14.35 12.62
N ASP A 222 -21.19 -15.14 12.29
CA ASP A 222 -21.03 -16.58 12.06
C ASP A 222 -20.15 -16.80 10.81
N TYR A 223 -19.14 -17.67 10.96
CA TYR A 223 -18.14 -17.97 9.94
C TYR A 223 -18.70 -18.48 8.60
N ARG A 224 -19.96 -18.93 8.56
CA ARG A 224 -20.64 -19.42 7.35
C ARG A 224 -21.31 -18.30 6.55
N ASN A 225 -21.29 -17.08 7.06
CA ASN A 225 -22.06 -15.96 6.51
C ASN A 225 -21.28 -15.17 5.43
N GLY A 226 -20.04 -15.58 5.13
CA GLY A 226 -19.21 -14.93 4.13
C GLY A 226 -19.76 -15.12 2.72
N GLY A 227 -19.94 -14.01 2.01
CA GLY A 227 -20.16 -14.00 0.56
C GLY A 227 -18.84 -13.89 -0.20
N ASN A 228 -18.86 -14.26 -1.48
CA ASN A 228 -17.77 -13.97 -2.42
C ASN A 228 -18.29 -13.00 -3.49
N LEU A 229 -17.55 -11.94 -3.73
CA LEU A 229 -17.74 -11.03 -4.84
C LEU A 229 -16.75 -11.42 -5.94
N GLU A 230 -17.28 -11.72 -7.13
CA GLU A 230 -16.45 -11.98 -8.30
C GLU A 230 -16.17 -10.66 -9.04
N THR A 231 -15.28 -9.84 -8.47
CA THR A 231 -14.89 -8.56 -9.08
C THR A 231 -13.53 -8.72 -9.77
N GLY A 232 -13.58 -9.15 -11.03
CA GLY A 232 -12.42 -9.18 -11.92
C GLY A 232 -11.34 -10.21 -11.56
N ARG A 233 -10.08 -9.85 -11.82
CA ARG A 233 -8.90 -10.72 -11.70
C ARG A 233 -8.12 -10.49 -10.40
N PHE A 234 -8.16 -9.27 -9.86
CA PHE A 234 -7.28 -8.84 -8.78
C PHE A 234 -7.94 -8.75 -7.40
N PHE A 235 -9.22 -9.09 -7.27
CA PHE A 235 -9.92 -9.12 -5.99
C PHE A 235 -10.50 -10.50 -5.66
N VAL A 236 -10.32 -10.91 -4.41
CA VAL A 236 -10.96 -12.10 -3.82
C VAL A 236 -11.44 -11.70 -2.43
N GLY A 237 -12.74 -11.78 -2.19
CA GLY A 237 -13.33 -11.45 -0.91
C GLY A 237 -14.82 -11.18 -1.05
N GLY A 238 -15.47 -10.84 0.06
CA GLY A 238 -16.87 -10.45 0.04
C GLY A 238 -17.42 -10.22 1.43
N PRO A 239 -18.67 -9.74 1.52
CA PRO A 239 -19.19 -9.26 2.77
C PRO A 239 -19.49 -10.40 3.75
N MET A 240 -19.33 -10.11 5.04
CA MET A 240 -19.89 -10.88 6.14
C MET A 240 -21.06 -10.13 6.75
N THR A 241 -21.95 -10.85 7.44
CA THR A 241 -23.11 -10.25 8.12
C THR A 241 -22.98 -10.41 9.63
N LEU A 242 -23.33 -9.37 10.37
CA LEU A 242 -23.43 -9.39 11.82
C LEU A 242 -24.59 -10.29 12.26
N ASN A 243 -24.37 -11.04 13.34
CA ASN A 243 -25.39 -11.86 13.97
C ASN A 243 -26.51 -10.99 14.57
N ASP A 244 -27.68 -11.59 14.79
CA ASP A 244 -28.84 -10.90 15.35
C ASP A 244 -28.51 -10.18 16.64
N GLY A 245 -28.88 -8.91 16.69
CA GLY A 245 -28.58 -8.06 17.83
C GLY A 245 -27.11 -7.67 17.94
N CYS A 246 -26.27 -7.77 16.91
CA CYS A 246 -24.96 -7.10 16.87
C CYS A 246 -25.05 -5.85 15.97
N ASN A 247 -24.32 -4.78 16.31
CA ASN A 247 -24.20 -3.57 15.48
C ASN A 247 -22.74 -3.16 15.20
N SER A 248 -21.77 -3.95 15.65
CA SER A 248 -20.35 -3.67 15.44
C SER A 248 -19.50 -4.93 15.60
N MET A 249 -18.30 -4.94 15.03
CA MET A 249 -17.29 -6.02 15.14
C MET A 249 -16.43 -5.91 16.43
N THR A 250 -16.98 -5.34 17.50
CA THR A 250 -16.29 -5.28 18.80
C THR A 250 -16.41 -6.61 19.53
N ALA A 251 -15.60 -6.83 20.58
CA ALA A 251 -15.66 -8.05 21.39
C ALA A 251 -17.05 -8.32 22.02
N THR A 252 -17.87 -7.28 22.19
CA THR A 252 -19.24 -7.38 22.72
C THR A 252 -20.32 -7.46 21.63
N GLY A 253 -19.95 -7.30 20.35
CA GLY A 253 -20.88 -7.13 19.23
C GLY A 253 -21.62 -5.79 19.24
N ARG A 254 -21.25 -4.87 20.16
CA ARG A 254 -21.93 -3.60 20.42
C ARG A 254 -20.97 -2.41 20.37
N SER A 255 -21.43 -1.34 19.76
CA SER A 255 -20.78 -0.02 19.80
C SER A 255 -21.85 1.07 19.89
N ASP A 256 -21.58 2.07 20.75
CA ASP A 256 -22.38 3.30 20.85
C ASP A 256 -21.78 4.43 19.99
N ARG A 257 -20.71 4.14 19.23
CA ARG A 257 -20.13 5.13 18.31
C ARG A 257 -21.10 5.41 17.17
N PRO A 258 -21.13 6.65 16.65
CA PRO A 258 -21.91 6.98 15.47
C PRO A 258 -21.54 6.08 14.29
N ASP A 259 -22.54 5.68 13.51
CA ASP A 259 -22.33 5.02 12.23
C ASP A 259 -21.62 5.97 11.25
N LEU A 260 -20.93 5.39 10.26
CA LEU A 260 -20.36 6.19 9.18
C LEU A 260 -21.50 6.91 8.41
N PRO A 261 -21.41 8.23 8.18
CA PRO A 261 -22.53 9.02 7.65
C PRO A 261 -23.06 8.55 6.29
N ALA A 262 -22.19 7.95 5.47
CA ALA A 262 -22.52 7.48 4.13
C ALA A 262 -23.07 6.04 4.08
N ILE A 263 -23.16 5.34 5.23
CA ILE A 263 -23.71 3.97 5.29
C ILE A 263 -25.22 4.02 5.51
N GLU A 264 -25.96 3.54 4.51
CA GLU A 264 -27.41 3.33 4.59
C GLU A 264 -27.77 2.37 5.72
N VAL A 265 -28.93 2.59 6.36
CA VAL A 265 -29.38 1.77 7.51
C VAL A 265 -29.38 0.27 7.19
N ALA A 266 -29.82 -0.11 5.99
CA ALA A 266 -29.87 -1.51 5.56
C ALA A 266 -28.48 -2.16 5.39
N ALA A 267 -27.43 -1.37 5.19
CA ALA A 267 -26.07 -1.85 4.99
C ALA A 267 -25.24 -1.90 6.29
N ARG A 268 -25.77 -1.41 7.43
CA ARG A 268 -25.04 -1.33 8.71
C ARG A 268 -24.72 -2.68 9.36
N THR A 269 -25.44 -3.73 8.96
CA THR A 269 -25.21 -5.10 9.44
C THR A 269 -24.30 -5.91 8.53
N SER A 270 -23.82 -5.33 7.43
CA SER A 270 -22.87 -5.96 6.51
C SER A 270 -21.49 -5.32 6.65
N VAL A 271 -20.49 -6.15 6.87
CA VAL A 271 -19.07 -5.77 6.91
C VAL A 271 -18.46 -6.24 5.59
N GLN A 272 -17.65 -5.40 4.93
CA GLN A 272 -16.89 -5.78 3.73
C GLN A 272 -15.44 -6.05 4.08
#